data_AF-A0A8T2IQE7-F1
#
_entry.id   AF-A0A8T2IQE7-F1
#
_cell.length_a   1.000
_cell.length_b   1.000
_cell.length_c   1.000
_cell.angle_alpha   90.00
_cell.angle_beta   90.00
_cell.angle_gamma   90.00
#
_symmetry.space_group_name_H-M   'P 1'
#
loop_
_entity.id
_entity.type
_entity.pdbx_description
1 polymer ?
#
loop_
_entity_poly.entity_id
_entity_poly.type
_entity_poly.pdbx_seq_one_letter_code
_entity_poly.pdbx_strand_id
1 'polypeptide(L)'
;MWRCVFCGSENTLKETQNEHMSEDQLFLKDPPPGSPCEDDSILIFCVDISGSMSVTSEIENGPGLNGNHAVYVTRMEALKSGLLQCLSYLYEQQPKKRVALITFSDQVKIYGDGTTGPQILNDTELLDPDYLRSHGENQPMPRRLEETMNALRSKIECLTEMGATALGPAALVSIAMAAQKPGSKVIICTDGRANTDLGNLEDIAEEHLYHSSRLFYNNLADLALQHSVVVSVLTIEGTDCRLPELGQMADRTGGKVNIVHPLKLAQEFHSILEEEIIATDVKVKVYLPNYMYFVHEGHTDSILERTIGSTTHDTVLTVEFNVHSSKIQDVLRHSQLPVQVHMTYALLDGKRAHRILSHKRPVTNDSSAALEAINLSVLQIHIAQISAHLAIEGRVDEATRVALQLKELIALIMKHEKYELCEEGYEDWENSMSPIYEDLQSYGNSIKRRNEEAPAVKGFTDEMAKMMFHLKKAKNRVMKKLKHQSG
;
A
#
# COMPACT_ATOMS: atom_id res chain seq x y z
N MET A 1 -23.25 -11.10 -37.21
CA MET A 1 -21.79 -11.05 -36.90
C MET A 1 -21.46 -9.64 -36.45
N TRP A 2 -20.52 -9.48 -35.53
CA TRP A 2 -20.03 -8.17 -35.07
C TRP A 2 -18.51 -8.19 -35.02
N ARG A 3 -17.87 -7.03 -35.24
CA ARG A 3 -16.41 -6.89 -35.19
C ARG A 3 -16.01 -6.28 -33.86
N CYS A 4 -15.07 -6.92 -33.15
CA CYS A 4 -14.55 -6.38 -31.90
C CYS A 4 -13.77 -5.09 -32.15
N VAL A 5 -14.12 -4.02 -31.43
CA VAL A 5 -13.47 -2.70 -31.58
C VAL A 5 -12.05 -2.65 -31.04
N PHE A 6 -11.66 -3.62 -30.19
CA PHE A 6 -10.32 -3.69 -29.60
C PHE A 6 -9.35 -4.49 -30.45
N CYS A 7 -9.71 -5.74 -30.81
CA CYS A 7 -8.83 -6.66 -31.54
C CYS A 7 -9.16 -6.82 -33.04
N GLY A 8 -10.29 -6.27 -33.52
CA GLY A 8 -10.71 -6.36 -34.93
C GLY A 8 -11.25 -7.73 -35.37
N SER A 9 -11.31 -8.72 -34.47
CA SER A 9 -11.82 -10.07 -34.76
C SER A 9 -13.33 -10.08 -35.02
N GLU A 10 -13.78 -10.92 -35.94
CA GLU A 10 -15.19 -11.13 -36.24
C GLU A 10 -15.80 -12.17 -35.31
N ASN A 11 -16.98 -11.88 -34.78
CA ASN A 11 -17.67 -12.70 -33.79
C ASN A 11 -19.13 -12.93 -34.22
N THR A 12 -19.65 -14.13 -33.94
CA THR A 12 -21.07 -14.47 -34.11
C THR A 12 -21.85 -14.18 -32.83
N LEU A 13 -22.96 -13.44 -32.95
CA LEU A 13 -23.94 -13.28 -31.85
C LEU A 13 -24.64 -14.62 -31.64
N LYS A 14 -24.72 -15.10 -30.40
CA LYS A 14 -25.68 -16.15 -30.03
C LYS A 14 -27.04 -15.47 -29.83
N GLU A 15 -28.12 -16.08 -30.32
CA GLU A 15 -29.48 -15.49 -30.45
C GLU A 15 -30.10 -14.94 -29.15
N THR A 16 -29.51 -15.20 -27.98
CA THR A 16 -30.02 -14.77 -26.67
C THR A 16 -29.46 -13.44 -26.14
N GLN A 17 -28.56 -12.75 -26.85
CA GLN A 17 -27.92 -11.52 -26.35
C GLN A 17 -28.27 -10.31 -27.22
N ASN A 18 -29.48 -9.78 -27.02
CA ASN A 18 -29.92 -8.50 -27.57
C ASN A 18 -30.10 -7.48 -26.44
N GLU A 19 -29.13 -7.41 -25.53
CA GLU A 19 -29.13 -6.44 -24.44
C GLU A 19 -28.38 -5.18 -24.88
N HIS A 20 -29.00 -4.02 -24.66
CA HIS A 20 -28.31 -2.74 -24.72
C HIS A 20 -27.16 -2.76 -23.70
N MET A 21 -25.94 -2.94 -24.19
CA MET A 21 -24.74 -2.93 -23.35
C MET A 21 -24.54 -1.53 -22.78
N SER A 22 -24.80 -1.36 -21.48
CA SER A 22 -24.52 -0.13 -20.75
C SER A 22 -23.02 0.14 -20.67
N GLU A 23 -22.64 1.40 -20.40
CA GLU A 23 -21.26 1.79 -20.14
C GLU A 23 -20.70 1.13 -18.88
N ASP A 24 -21.55 0.71 -17.94
CA ASP A 24 -21.19 0.01 -16.71
C ASP A 24 -22.05 -1.25 -16.55
N GLN A 25 -21.39 -2.41 -16.52
CA GLN A 25 -22.03 -3.72 -16.41
C GLN A 25 -21.43 -4.47 -15.24
N LEU A 26 -22.27 -4.99 -14.34
CA LEU A 26 -21.86 -5.77 -13.18
C LEU A 26 -22.49 -7.15 -13.23
N PHE A 27 -21.65 -8.18 -13.24
CA PHE A 27 -22.03 -9.58 -13.13
C PHE A 27 -21.63 -10.09 -11.75
N LEU A 28 -22.59 -10.61 -11.00
CA LEU A 28 -22.36 -11.23 -9.70
C LEU A 28 -22.55 -12.74 -9.79
N LYS A 29 -21.66 -13.48 -9.14
CA LYS A 29 -21.74 -14.92 -8.95
C LYS A 29 -21.82 -15.22 -7.47
N ASP A 30 -22.84 -15.98 -7.08
CA ASP A 30 -23.03 -16.37 -5.69
C ASP A 30 -21.87 -17.22 -5.16
N PRO A 31 -21.56 -17.10 -3.86
CA PRO A 31 -20.54 -17.92 -3.23
C PRO A 31 -20.95 -19.41 -3.21
N PRO A 32 -19.98 -20.33 -3.04
CA PRO A 32 -20.29 -21.71 -2.73
C PRO A 32 -21.15 -21.84 -1.45
N PRO A 33 -21.96 -22.91 -1.31
CA PRO A 33 -22.72 -23.15 -0.09
C PRO A 33 -21.79 -23.25 1.14
N GLY A 34 -22.11 -22.53 2.22
CA GLY A 34 -21.33 -22.52 3.47
C GLY A 34 -20.35 -21.37 3.65
N SER A 35 -20.27 -20.43 2.70
CA SER A 35 -19.48 -19.21 2.87
C SER A 35 -20.05 -18.31 3.99
N PRO A 36 -19.17 -17.68 4.81
CA PRO A 36 -19.60 -16.79 5.88
C PRO A 36 -20.31 -15.54 5.33
N CYS A 37 -21.34 -15.10 6.05
CA CYS A 37 -22.19 -13.95 5.68
C CYS A 37 -21.74 -12.63 6.35
N GLU A 38 -20.85 -12.69 7.34
CA GLU A 38 -20.30 -11.54 8.07
C GLU A 38 -18.77 -11.51 7.92
N ASP A 39 -18.17 -10.34 8.10
CA ASP A 39 -16.70 -10.19 8.19
C ASP A 39 -16.17 -11.00 9.39
N ASP A 40 -15.44 -12.08 9.08
CA ASP A 40 -14.82 -12.99 10.04
C ASP A 40 -13.28 -12.91 9.95
N SER A 41 -12.76 -11.82 9.39
CA SER A 41 -11.32 -11.61 9.21
C SER A 41 -10.60 -11.31 10.53
N ILE A 42 -9.29 -11.57 10.52
CA ILE A 42 -8.41 -11.47 11.68
C ILE A 42 -7.62 -10.16 11.59
N LEU A 43 -7.51 -9.45 12.70
CA LEU A 43 -6.54 -8.38 12.91
C LEU A 43 -5.40 -8.90 13.77
N ILE A 44 -4.17 -8.87 13.26
CA ILE A 44 -2.98 -9.32 13.99
C ILE A 44 -2.07 -8.12 14.24
N PHE A 45 -1.79 -7.85 15.52
CA PHE A 45 -0.71 -6.96 15.92
C PHE A 45 0.58 -7.78 16.00
N CYS A 46 1.51 -7.53 15.09
CA CYS A 46 2.85 -8.11 15.07
C CYS A 46 3.84 -7.04 15.56
N VAL A 47 4.20 -7.07 16.83
CA VAL A 47 4.86 -5.93 17.49
C VAL A 47 6.24 -6.26 18.03
N ASP A 48 7.15 -5.34 17.80
CA ASP A 48 8.52 -5.38 18.27
C ASP A 48 8.57 -5.16 19.78
N ILE A 49 9.27 -6.06 20.46
CA ILE A 49 9.62 -5.97 21.87
C ILE A 49 11.14 -6.14 22.06
N SER A 50 11.94 -5.82 21.05
CA SER A 50 13.39 -5.86 21.10
C SER A 50 13.96 -4.82 22.07
N GLY A 51 15.25 -4.95 22.39
CA GLY A 51 15.93 -4.03 23.32
C GLY A 51 15.89 -2.55 22.91
N SER A 52 15.78 -2.24 21.61
CA SER A 52 15.67 -0.86 21.11
C SER A 52 14.40 -0.14 21.58
N MET A 53 13.36 -0.90 21.94
CA MET A 53 12.09 -0.36 22.44
C MET A 53 12.21 0.36 23.81
N SER A 54 13.37 0.28 24.47
CA SER A 54 13.68 1.03 25.70
C SER A 54 14.06 2.50 25.48
N VAL A 55 14.28 2.91 24.22
CA VAL A 55 14.62 4.31 23.88
C VAL A 55 13.48 5.25 24.29
N THR A 56 13.83 6.38 24.90
CA THR A 56 12.87 7.38 25.38
C THR A 56 12.69 8.56 24.44
N SER A 57 11.52 9.18 24.48
CA SER A 57 11.21 10.45 23.81
C SER A 57 10.68 11.45 24.82
N GLU A 58 11.08 12.71 24.66
CA GLU A 58 10.61 13.82 25.48
C GLU A 58 9.16 14.17 25.14
N ILE A 59 8.37 14.48 26.15
CA ILE A 59 6.97 14.88 26.03
C ILE A 59 6.86 16.34 26.45
N GLU A 60 6.27 17.17 25.59
CA GLU A 60 5.91 18.53 25.94
C GLU A 60 4.83 18.51 27.04
N ASN A 61 5.11 19.18 28.17
CA ASN A 61 4.15 19.30 29.25
C ASN A 61 2.94 20.13 28.80
N GLY A 62 1.73 19.62 29.04
CA GLY A 62 0.50 20.37 28.80
C GLY A 62 0.46 21.69 29.63
N PRO A 63 -0.28 22.70 29.16
CA PRO A 63 -0.35 24.00 29.83
C PRO A 63 -1.07 23.86 31.17
N GLY A 64 -0.31 23.73 32.26
CA GLY A 64 -0.87 23.58 33.61
C GLY A 64 0.07 23.02 34.69
N LEU A 65 1.23 22.47 34.32
CA LEU A 65 2.23 21.98 35.27
C LEU A 65 3.38 22.98 35.39
N ASN A 66 3.38 23.77 36.48
CA ASN A 66 4.46 24.69 36.86
C ASN A 66 5.70 23.92 37.37
N GLY A 67 6.30 23.09 36.53
CA GLY A 67 7.51 22.33 36.82
C GLY A 67 8.34 22.10 35.56
N ASN A 68 9.58 22.57 35.57
CA ASN A 68 10.51 22.55 34.44
C ASN A 68 11.12 21.15 34.15
N HIS A 69 10.37 20.07 34.39
CA HIS A 69 10.86 18.70 34.23
C HIS A 69 10.29 18.09 32.95
N ALA A 70 11.18 17.76 32.02
CA ALA A 70 10.87 16.95 30.85
C ALA A 70 10.35 15.57 31.30
N VAL A 71 9.15 15.20 30.87
CA VAL A 71 8.61 13.86 31.05
C VAL A 71 9.07 13.02 29.86
N TYR A 72 9.62 11.84 30.13
CA TYR A 72 10.08 10.92 29.11
C TYR A 72 9.20 9.67 29.10
N VAL A 73 8.88 9.19 27.90
CA VAL A 73 8.17 7.92 27.68
C VAL A 73 9.01 7.04 26.76
N THR A 74 9.14 5.76 27.11
CA THR A 74 9.82 4.77 26.27
C THR A 74 8.95 4.42 25.05
N ARG A 75 9.58 3.93 23.97
CA ARG A 75 8.86 3.40 22.81
C ARG A 75 7.95 2.22 23.20
N MET A 76 8.39 1.36 24.12
CA MET A 76 7.59 0.27 24.67
C MET A 76 6.32 0.77 25.39
N GLU A 77 6.45 1.77 26.27
CA GLU A 77 5.29 2.37 26.96
C GLU A 77 4.31 3.01 25.98
N ALA A 78 4.83 3.72 24.96
CA ALA A 78 4.02 4.31 23.90
C ALA A 78 3.29 3.22 23.07
N LEU A 79 3.99 2.13 22.72
CA LEU A 79 3.41 0.99 22.01
C LEU A 79 2.28 0.35 22.84
N LYS A 80 2.52 0.03 24.11
CA LYS A 80 1.50 -0.53 25.01
C LYS A 80 0.28 0.38 25.09
N SER A 81 0.49 1.66 25.34
CA SER A 81 -0.59 2.65 25.41
C SER A 81 -1.38 2.70 24.09
N GLY A 82 -0.68 2.72 22.95
CA GLY A 82 -1.29 2.72 21.63
C GLY A 82 -2.14 1.47 21.35
N LEU A 83 -1.62 0.28 21.66
CA LEU A 83 -2.35 -0.98 21.52
C LEU A 83 -3.58 -1.04 22.42
N LEU A 84 -3.48 -0.61 23.69
CA LEU A 84 -4.60 -0.61 24.63
C LEU A 84 -5.73 0.34 24.21
N GLN A 85 -5.37 1.54 23.73
CA GLN A 85 -6.35 2.49 23.19
C GLN A 85 -7.03 1.93 21.94
N CYS A 86 -6.24 1.37 21.02
CA CYS A 86 -6.73 0.74 19.80
C CYS A 86 -7.68 -0.44 20.09
N LEU A 87 -7.33 -1.31 21.04
CA LEU A 87 -8.20 -2.40 21.49
C LEU A 87 -9.52 -1.88 22.05
N SER A 88 -9.47 -0.83 22.89
CA SER A 88 -10.68 -0.23 23.47
C SER A 88 -11.61 0.30 22.38
N TYR A 89 -11.07 1.03 21.40
CA TYR A 89 -11.81 1.50 20.24
C TYR A 89 -12.40 0.34 19.40
N LEU A 90 -11.61 -0.70 19.12
CA LEU A 90 -12.08 -1.87 18.37
C LEU A 90 -13.24 -2.57 19.07
N TYR A 91 -13.22 -2.67 20.39
CA TYR A 91 -14.31 -3.29 21.14
C TYR A 91 -15.60 -2.47 21.06
N GLU A 92 -15.50 -1.14 21.06
CA GLU A 92 -16.66 -0.26 20.91
C GLU A 92 -17.24 -0.31 19.49
N GLN A 93 -16.39 -0.32 18.45
CA GLN A 93 -16.84 -0.24 17.05
C GLN A 93 -17.15 -1.61 16.43
N GLN A 94 -16.35 -2.62 16.75
CA GLN A 94 -16.35 -3.95 16.11
C GLN A 94 -16.11 -5.08 17.14
N PRO A 95 -17.00 -5.26 18.14
CA PRO A 95 -16.80 -6.24 19.23
C PRO A 95 -16.64 -7.69 18.74
N LYS A 96 -17.21 -8.02 17.57
CA LYS A 96 -17.09 -9.34 16.94
C LYS A 96 -15.77 -9.56 16.18
N LYS A 97 -14.92 -8.55 16.02
CA LYS A 97 -13.65 -8.69 15.30
C LYS A 97 -12.76 -9.70 16.00
N ARG A 98 -12.02 -10.51 15.23
CA ARG A 98 -11.01 -11.42 15.77
C ARG A 98 -9.69 -10.68 15.86
N VAL A 99 -9.08 -10.66 17.05
CA VAL A 99 -7.80 -9.97 17.28
C VAL A 99 -6.79 -10.95 17.83
N ALA A 100 -5.58 -10.91 17.29
CA ALA A 100 -4.45 -11.66 17.80
C ALA A 100 -3.23 -10.77 18.06
N LEU A 101 -2.41 -11.19 19.02
CA LEU A 101 -1.13 -10.57 19.35
C LEU A 101 0.02 -11.53 19.07
N ILE A 102 1.01 -11.06 18.32
CA ILE A 102 2.30 -11.70 18.11
C ILE A 102 3.36 -10.67 18.45
N THR A 103 4.34 -11.05 19.26
CA THR A 103 5.48 -10.17 19.56
C THR A 103 6.78 -10.80 19.10
N PHE A 104 7.77 -9.97 18.79
CA PHE A 104 9.08 -10.45 18.39
C PHE A 104 10.22 -9.71 19.09
N SER A 105 11.23 -10.49 19.44
CA SER A 105 12.54 -10.07 19.93
C SER A 105 13.59 -10.98 19.29
N ASP A 106 14.56 -11.51 20.04
CA ASP A 106 15.33 -12.73 19.72
C ASP A 106 14.48 -13.99 19.52
N GLN A 107 13.19 -13.94 19.87
CA GLN A 107 12.21 -15.02 19.73
C GLN A 107 10.88 -14.47 19.21
N VAL A 108 10.06 -15.32 18.60
CA VAL A 108 8.69 -14.98 18.20
C VAL A 108 7.71 -15.59 19.19
N LYS A 109 6.90 -14.76 19.86
CA LYS A 109 5.87 -15.20 20.80
C LYS A 109 4.49 -15.01 20.20
N ILE A 110 3.75 -16.10 20.04
CA ILE A 110 2.39 -16.11 19.52
C ILE A 110 1.44 -16.20 20.71
N TYR A 111 0.79 -15.08 21.06
CA TYR A 111 -0.22 -15.04 22.12
C TYR A 111 -1.60 -15.46 21.60
N GLY A 112 -1.83 -15.42 20.28
CA GLY A 112 -3.15 -15.62 19.69
C GLY A 112 -4.13 -14.59 20.26
N ASP A 113 -5.29 -15.04 20.71
CA ASP A 113 -6.29 -14.20 21.37
C ASP A 113 -5.98 -13.91 22.86
N GLY A 114 -4.80 -14.27 23.35
CA GLY A 114 -4.32 -14.01 24.71
C GLY A 114 -4.88 -14.93 25.79
N THR A 115 -5.81 -15.83 25.44
CA THR A 115 -6.51 -16.66 26.42
C THR A 115 -5.75 -17.93 26.81
N THR A 116 -4.84 -18.38 25.97
CA THR A 116 -3.90 -19.48 26.25
C THR A 116 -2.50 -18.95 26.57
N GLY A 117 -1.63 -19.82 27.09
CA GLY A 117 -0.21 -19.50 27.20
C GLY A 117 0.40 -19.23 25.82
N PRO A 118 1.35 -18.28 25.70
CA PRO A 118 1.97 -17.98 24.42
C PRO A 118 2.82 -19.16 23.95
N GLN A 119 2.74 -19.47 22.65
CA GLN A 119 3.71 -20.34 22.00
C GLN A 119 4.96 -19.53 21.69
N ILE A 120 6.14 -20.10 21.92
CA ILE A 120 7.42 -19.43 21.75
C ILE A 120 8.21 -20.19 20.68
N LEU A 121 8.65 -19.46 19.66
CA LEU A 121 9.54 -19.95 18.61
C LEU A 121 10.90 -19.28 18.76
N ASN A 122 11.99 -20.04 18.79
CA ASN A 122 13.34 -19.51 19.02
C ASN A 122 14.44 -20.30 18.30
N ASP A 123 15.66 -19.75 18.34
CA ASP A 123 16.87 -20.39 17.83
C ASP A 123 16.69 -20.98 16.42
N THR A 124 16.89 -22.29 16.26
CA THR A 124 16.82 -22.99 14.98
C THR A 124 15.44 -22.97 14.34
N GLU A 125 14.37 -22.81 15.13
CA GLU A 125 13.01 -22.73 14.61
C GLU A 125 12.78 -21.46 13.78
N LEU A 126 13.49 -20.38 14.11
CA LEU A 126 13.42 -19.11 13.39
C LEU A 126 14.08 -19.15 12.01
N LEU A 127 14.84 -20.22 11.72
CA LEU A 127 15.59 -20.39 10.48
C LEU A 127 14.85 -21.18 9.41
N ASP A 128 13.72 -21.83 9.75
CA ASP A 128 12.97 -22.71 8.86
C ASP A 128 11.65 -22.05 8.42
N PRO A 129 11.59 -21.45 7.20
CA PRO A 129 10.39 -20.79 6.71
C PRO A 129 9.19 -21.72 6.58
N ASP A 130 9.40 -22.99 6.24
CA ASP A 130 8.31 -23.95 6.05
C ASP A 130 7.71 -24.33 7.41
N TYR A 131 8.58 -24.52 8.42
CA TYR A 131 8.16 -24.73 9.81
C TYR A 131 7.35 -23.55 10.35
N LEU A 132 7.87 -22.32 10.18
CA LEU A 132 7.21 -21.08 10.62
C LEU A 132 5.86 -20.88 9.94
N ARG A 133 5.80 -21.10 8.62
CA ARG A 133 4.56 -21.02 7.84
C ARG A 133 3.53 -22.03 8.35
N SER A 134 3.92 -23.30 8.47
CA SER A 134 3.06 -24.35 8.99
C SER A 134 2.56 -24.03 10.40
N HIS A 135 3.42 -23.49 11.27
CA HIS A 135 3.03 -23.05 12.61
C HIS A 135 1.99 -21.93 12.59
N GLY A 136 2.14 -20.94 11.72
CA GLY A 136 1.16 -19.86 11.55
C GLY A 136 -0.18 -20.36 11.01
N GLU A 137 -0.15 -21.19 9.96
CA GLU A 137 -1.35 -21.76 9.32
C GLU A 137 -2.15 -22.65 10.29
N ASN A 138 -1.48 -23.33 11.22
CA ASN A 138 -2.10 -24.22 12.20
C ASN A 138 -2.48 -23.54 13.53
N GLN A 139 -2.31 -22.22 13.66
CA GLN A 139 -2.75 -21.52 14.87
C GLN A 139 -4.27 -21.62 15.06
N PRO A 140 -4.76 -21.80 16.29
CA PRO A 140 -6.19 -21.75 16.57
C PRO A 140 -6.81 -20.42 16.11
N MET A 141 -8.01 -20.49 15.53
CA MET A 141 -8.75 -19.29 15.15
C MET A 141 -9.04 -18.43 16.39
N PRO A 142 -8.58 -17.17 16.45
CA PRO A 142 -8.81 -16.28 17.59
C PRO A 142 -10.31 -16.12 17.85
N ARG A 143 -10.76 -16.16 19.10
CA ARG A 143 -12.16 -15.84 19.43
C ARG A 143 -12.46 -14.35 19.20
N ARG A 144 -13.74 -13.99 19.29
CA ARG A 144 -14.18 -12.61 19.11
C ARG A 144 -13.65 -11.73 20.23
N LEU A 145 -13.36 -10.47 19.91
CA LEU A 145 -12.79 -9.52 20.87
C LEU A 145 -13.67 -9.34 22.10
N GLU A 146 -15.00 -9.41 21.95
CA GLU A 146 -15.94 -9.37 23.08
C GLU A 146 -15.70 -10.47 24.14
N GLU A 147 -15.11 -11.59 23.74
CA GLU A 147 -14.78 -12.72 24.62
C GLU A 147 -13.35 -12.65 25.17
N THR A 148 -12.45 -11.92 24.50
CA THR A 148 -10.99 -12.01 24.73
C THR A 148 -10.33 -10.70 25.13
N MET A 149 -11.06 -9.59 25.12
CA MET A 149 -10.56 -8.24 25.43
C MET A 149 -9.67 -8.20 26.68
N ASN A 150 -10.18 -8.70 27.81
CA ASN A 150 -9.45 -8.64 29.07
C ASN A 150 -8.16 -9.48 29.04
N ALA A 151 -8.17 -10.61 28.33
CA ALA A 151 -7.00 -11.46 28.18
C ALA A 151 -5.91 -10.77 27.37
N LEU A 152 -6.26 -10.21 26.19
CA LEU A 152 -5.34 -9.44 25.36
C LEU A 152 -4.77 -8.22 26.10
N ARG A 153 -5.64 -7.46 26.79
CA ARG A 153 -5.24 -6.31 27.60
C ARG A 153 -4.17 -6.69 28.63
N SER A 154 -4.42 -7.76 29.38
CA SER A 154 -3.46 -8.24 30.38
C SER A 154 -2.12 -8.65 29.74
N LYS A 155 -2.14 -9.30 28.56
CA LYS A 155 -0.89 -9.64 27.84
C LYS A 155 -0.11 -8.39 27.42
N ILE A 156 -0.78 -7.36 26.91
CA ILE A 156 -0.15 -6.11 26.48
C ILE A 156 0.49 -5.36 27.66
N GLU A 157 -0.23 -5.26 28.79
CA GLU A 157 0.28 -4.61 30.00
C GLU A 157 1.57 -5.27 30.50
N CYS A 158 1.68 -6.59 30.35
CA CYS A 158 2.84 -7.40 30.75
C CYS A 158 3.99 -7.47 29.72
N LEU A 159 3.92 -6.81 28.56
CA LEU A 159 5.04 -6.85 27.60
C LEU A 159 6.30 -6.22 28.19
N THR A 160 7.46 -6.74 27.84
CA THR A 160 8.76 -6.20 28.29
C THR A 160 9.75 -6.31 27.16
N GLU A 161 10.61 -5.31 27.03
CA GLU A 161 11.69 -5.32 26.05
C GLU A 161 12.75 -6.39 26.38
N MET A 162 13.27 -7.04 25.33
CA MET A 162 14.36 -8.01 25.44
C MET A 162 14.99 -8.30 24.09
N GLY A 163 16.27 -8.66 24.06
CA GLY A 163 16.87 -9.35 22.92
C GLY A 163 16.98 -8.57 21.60
N ALA A 164 17.19 -9.34 20.52
CA ALA A 164 17.36 -8.91 19.14
C ALA A 164 16.00 -8.65 18.44
N THR A 165 15.96 -8.57 17.12
CA THR A 165 14.79 -8.16 16.32
C THR A 165 14.47 -9.20 15.22
N ALA A 166 13.75 -10.27 15.59
CA ALA A 166 13.31 -11.36 14.71
C ALA A 166 12.08 -11.01 13.86
N LEU A 167 12.15 -9.89 13.13
CA LEU A 167 11.03 -9.37 12.35
C LEU A 167 10.61 -10.30 11.21
N GLY A 168 11.57 -10.83 10.45
CA GLY A 168 11.30 -11.71 9.30
C GLY A 168 10.46 -12.94 9.68
N PRO A 169 10.88 -13.76 10.67
CA PRO A 169 10.09 -14.87 11.18
C PRO A 169 8.71 -14.44 11.71
N ALA A 170 8.63 -13.33 12.45
CA ALA A 170 7.39 -12.83 13.02
C ALA A 170 6.38 -12.41 11.94
N ALA A 171 6.85 -11.73 10.90
CA ALA A 171 6.04 -11.34 9.74
C ALA A 171 5.49 -12.57 9.01
N LEU A 172 6.33 -13.58 8.77
CA LEU A 172 5.92 -14.84 8.14
C LEU A 172 4.82 -15.55 8.94
N VAL A 173 5.03 -15.76 10.23
CA VAL A 173 4.05 -16.41 11.11
C VAL A 173 2.74 -15.61 11.17
N SER A 174 2.82 -14.28 11.25
CA SER A 174 1.65 -13.41 11.28
C SER A 174 0.85 -13.47 9.98
N ILE A 175 1.52 -13.41 8.83
CA ILE A 175 0.86 -13.53 7.51
C ILE A 175 0.24 -14.92 7.34
N ALA A 176 0.96 -15.98 7.73
CA ALA A 176 0.46 -17.35 7.68
C ALA A 176 -0.77 -17.58 8.58
N MET A 177 -0.78 -16.99 9.77
CA MET A 177 -1.95 -17.02 10.67
C MET A 177 -3.13 -16.22 10.08
N ALA A 178 -2.87 -15.04 9.53
CA ALA A 178 -3.90 -14.21 8.88
C ALA A 178 -4.47 -14.87 7.61
N ALA A 179 -3.67 -15.67 6.90
CA ALA A 179 -4.03 -16.35 5.66
C ALA A 179 -5.21 -17.33 5.79
N GLN A 180 -5.57 -17.71 7.03
CA GLN A 180 -6.77 -18.51 7.31
C GLN A 180 -8.07 -17.80 6.95
N LYS A 181 -8.08 -16.45 6.87
CA LYS A 181 -9.27 -15.65 6.55
C LYS A 181 -8.93 -14.53 5.54
N PRO A 182 -9.50 -14.55 4.32
CA PRO A 182 -9.38 -13.44 3.38
C PRO A 182 -9.85 -12.12 4.00
N GLY A 183 -9.19 -11.02 3.65
CA GLY A 183 -9.47 -9.69 4.21
C GLY A 183 -8.83 -9.44 5.58
N SER A 184 -8.07 -10.40 6.12
CA SER A 184 -7.32 -10.20 7.36
C SER A 184 -6.26 -9.12 7.23
N LYS A 185 -5.96 -8.45 8.34
CA LYS A 185 -4.97 -7.38 8.44
C LYS A 185 -3.85 -7.80 9.39
N VAL A 186 -2.60 -7.57 8.98
CA VAL A 186 -1.42 -7.68 9.83
C VAL A 186 -0.82 -6.28 9.98
N ILE A 187 -0.67 -5.80 11.21
CA ILE A 187 0.03 -4.55 11.50
C ILE A 187 1.38 -4.90 12.12
N ILE A 188 2.44 -4.69 11.35
CA ILE A 188 3.82 -4.82 11.79
C ILE A 188 4.24 -3.48 12.39
N CYS A 189 4.68 -3.47 13.64
CA CYS A 189 5.19 -2.28 14.32
C CYS A 189 6.61 -2.56 14.82
N THR A 190 7.61 -1.84 14.33
CA THR A 190 9.04 -2.04 14.69
C THR A 190 9.77 -0.73 14.94
N ASP A 191 10.86 -0.78 15.71
CA ASP A 191 11.72 0.37 15.96
C ASP A 191 13.19 0.11 15.62
N GLY A 192 13.47 -0.92 14.82
CA GLY A 192 14.82 -1.31 14.45
C GLY A 192 14.88 -2.16 13.20
N ARG A 193 16.11 -2.46 12.78
CA ARG A 193 16.35 -3.38 11.66
C ARG A 193 16.13 -4.80 12.12
N ALA A 194 15.60 -5.62 11.22
CA ALA A 194 15.67 -7.07 11.39
C ALA A 194 17.14 -7.48 11.45
N ASN A 195 17.55 -8.18 12.50
CA ASN A 195 18.96 -8.55 12.70
C ASN A 195 19.17 -10.02 13.10
N THR A 196 18.11 -10.82 12.96
CA THR A 196 18.21 -12.29 12.94
C THR A 196 18.38 -12.78 11.51
N ASP A 197 18.96 -13.98 11.34
CA ASP A 197 19.33 -14.54 10.04
C ASP A 197 18.22 -14.49 8.97
N LEU A 198 17.01 -14.97 9.29
CA LEU A 198 15.90 -14.99 8.34
C LEU A 198 15.34 -13.57 8.15
N GLY A 199 15.55 -12.98 6.98
CA GLY A 199 15.11 -11.63 6.66
C GLY A 199 16.00 -10.53 7.27
N ASN A 200 17.28 -10.83 7.54
CA ASN A 200 18.27 -9.88 8.07
C ASN A 200 18.39 -8.61 7.21
N LEU A 201 18.46 -7.45 7.85
CA LEU A 201 18.54 -6.11 7.25
C LEU A 201 19.72 -5.28 7.79
N GLU A 202 20.55 -5.80 8.71
CA GLU A 202 21.74 -5.11 9.25
C GLU A 202 22.95 -5.21 8.31
N ASP A 203 23.25 -6.41 7.78
CA ASP A 203 24.51 -6.73 7.07
C ASP A 203 24.38 -6.77 5.54
N ILE A 204 23.68 -5.80 4.97
CA ILE A 204 23.42 -5.70 3.51
C ILE A 204 24.57 -5.09 2.70
N ALA A 205 25.79 -5.05 3.25
CA ALA A 205 26.97 -4.56 2.52
C ALA A 205 27.33 -5.45 1.32
N GLU A 206 26.97 -6.74 1.39
CA GLU A 206 27.11 -7.68 0.28
C GLU A 206 25.84 -7.71 -0.57
N GLU A 207 26.00 -7.53 -1.88
CA GLU A 207 24.90 -7.49 -2.86
C GLU A 207 24.04 -8.78 -2.80
N HIS A 208 24.65 -9.94 -2.58
CA HIS A 208 23.94 -11.21 -2.45
C HIS A 208 23.02 -11.28 -1.21
N LEU A 209 23.49 -10.79 -0.04
CA LEU A 209 22.69 -10.74 1.19
C LEU A 209 21.56 -9.72 1.06
N TYR A 210 21.82 -8.60 0.39
CA TYR A 210 20.78 -7.63 0.08
C TYR A 210 19.67 -8.24 -0.80
N HIS A 211 20.06 -8.95 -1.86
CA HIS A 211 19.11 -9.60 -2.75
C HIS A 211 18.31 -10.70 -2.05
N SER A 212 18.92 -11.52 -1.19
CA SER A 212 18.20 -12.57 -0.47
C SER A 212 17.13 -11.98 0.47
N SER A 213 17.46 -10.94 1.22
CA SER A 213 16.49 -10.26 2.11
C SER A 213 15.36 -9.59 1.34
N ARG A 214 15.68 -8.91 0.23
CA ARG A 214 14.66 -8.33 -0.65
C ARG A 214 13.72 -9.40 -1.22
N LEU A 215 14.26 -10.53 -1.68
CA LEU A 215 13.46 -11.66 -2.18
C LEU A 215 12.59 -12.25 -1.08
N PHE A 216 13.10 -12.36 0.15
CA PHE A 216 12.35 -12.85 1.31
C PHE A 216 11.10 -12.00 1.56
N TYR A 217 11.23 -10.68 1.73
CA TYR A 217 10.09 -9.80 1.97
C TYR A 217 9.13 -9.71 0.77
N ASN A 218 9.64 -9.83 -0.47
CA ASN A 218 8.79 -9.96 -1.65
C ASN A 218 7.94 -11.24 -1.60
N ASN A 219 8.54 -12.37 -1.23
CA ASN A 219 7.81 -13.64 -1.10
C ASN A 219 6.75 -13.57 0.00
N LEU A 220 7.01 -12.84 1.11
CA LEU A 220 6.00 -12.58 2.13
C LEU A 220 4.84 -11.75 1.59
N ALA A 221 5.13 -10.73 0.79
CA ALA A 221 4.12 -9.91 0.13
C ALA A 221 3.27 -10.74 -0.85
N ASP A 222 3.90 -11.65 -1.61
CA ASP A 222 3.22 -12.59 -2.50
C ASP A 222 2.30 -13.55 -1.74
N LEU A 223 2.78 -14.12 -0.64
CA LEU A 223 1.99 -14.98 0.24
C LEU A 223 0.75 -14.22 0.77
N ALA A 224 0.95 -13.01 1.29
CA ALA A 224 -0.14 -12.17 1.78
C ALA A 224 -1.16 -11.85 0.67
N LEU A 225 -0.68 -11.44 -0.51
CA LEU A 225 -1.52 -11.12 -1.66
C LEU A 225 -2.34 -12.32 -2.14
N GLN A 226 -1.72 -13.50 -2.23
CA GLN A 226 -2.39 -14.75 -2.63
C GLN A 226 -3.54 -15.11 -1.69
N HIS A 227 -3.40 -14.82 -0.39
CA HIS A 227 -4.42 -15.10 0.62
C HIS A 227 -5.31 -13.88 0.96
N SER A 228 -5.20 -12.79 0.19
CA SER A 228 -5.93 -11.53 0.42
C SER A 228 -5.74 -10.96 1.82
N VAL A 229 -4.53 -11.10 2.38
CA VAL A 229 -4.10 -10.49 3.63
C VAL A 229 -3.49 -9.12 3.33
N VAL A 230 -3.89 -8.11 4.10
CA VAL A 230 -3.33 -6.75 4.02
C VAL A 230 -2.28 -6.58 5.10
N VAL A 231 -1.06 -6.21 4.72
CA VAL A 231 0.04 -5.94 5.65
C VAL A 231 0.22 -4.43 5.75
N SER A 232 0.25 -3.88 6.95
CA SER A 232 0.66 -2.49 7.21
C SER A 232 1.97 -2.51 7.99
N VAL A 233 2.89 -1.62 7.65
CA VAL A 233 4.21 -1.49 8.28
C VAL A 233 4.31 -0.11 8.91
N LEU A 234 4.42 -0.10 10.24
CA LEU A 234 4.68 1.06 11.06
C LEU A 234 6.08 0.97 11.64
N THR A 235 6.88 2.01 11.43
CA THR A 235 8.18 2.15 12.06
C THR A 235 8.18 3.34 13.02
N ILE A 236 9.07 3.35 14.01
CA ILE A 236 9.17 4.44 14.97
C ILE A 236 10.26 5.43 14.57
N GLU A 237 9.96 6.72 14.71
CA GLU A 237 10.88 7.82 14.41
C GLU A 237 12.26 7.66 15.10
N GLY A 238 13.29 8.14 14.40
CA GLY A 238 14.67 8.13 14.87
C GLY A 238 15.41 6.81 14.65
N THR A 239 14.87 5.89 13.84
CA THR A 239 15.52 4.63 13.46
C THR A 239 15.49 4.40 11.96
N ASP A 240 16.50 3.68 11.45
CA ASP A 240 16.52 3.17 10.08
C ASP A 240 16.11 1.70 10.14
N CYS A 241 14.86 1.42 9.78
CA CYS A 241 14.23 0.10 9.77
C CYS A 241 14.30 -0.57 8.39
N ARG A 242 14.98 0.04 7.40
CA ARG A 242 15.01 -0.46 6.01
C ARG A 242 13.61 -0.54 5.40
N LEU A 243 12.88 0.56 5.52
CA LEU A 243 11.55 0.75 4.95
C LEU A 243 11.46 0.56 3.42
N PRO A 244 12.50 0.80 2.59
CA PRO A 244 12.43 0.47 1.16
C PRO A 244 12.14 -1.00 0.89
N GLU A 245 12.65 -1.90 1.75
CA GLU A 245 12.43 -3.34 1.68
C GLU A 245 11.13 -3.74 2.39
N LEU A 246 10.94 -3.32 3.65
CA LEU A 246 9.76 -3.69 4.43
C LEU A 246 8.45 -3.13 3.85
N GLY A 247 8.48 -1.90 3.36
CA GLY A 247 7.31 -1.20 2.83
C GLY A 247 6.72 -1.86 1.57
N GLN A 248 7.48 -2.71 0.87
CA GLN A 248 6.97 -3.48 -0.27
C GLN A 248 5.81 -4.40 0.13
N MET A 249 5.85 -4.97 1.34
CA MET A 249 4.76 -5.82 1.84
C MET A 249 3.45 -5.03 1.88
N ALA A 250 3.49 -3.81 2.43
CA ALA A 250 2.31 -2.97 2.55
C ALA A 250 1.88 -2.34 1.23
N ASP A 251 2.84 -1.95 0.38
CA ASP A 251 2.55 -1.45 -0.95
C ASP A 251 1.79 -2.48 -1.79
N ARG A 252 2.31 -3.72 -1.87
CA ARG A 252 1.75 -4.79 -2.71
C ARG A 252 0.43 -5.36 -2.20
N THR A 253 0.18 -5.30 -0.90
CA THR A 253 -1.05 -5.85 -0.28
C THR A 253 -2.12 -4.79 -0.01
N GLY A 254 -1.83 -3.52 -0.30
CA GLY A 254 -2.77 -2.42 -0.11
C GLY A 254 -2.75 -1.76 1.27
N GLY A 255 -1.87 -2.18 2.20
CA GLY A 255 -1.80 -1.60 3.55
C GLY A 255 -0.92 -0.35 3.68
N LYS A 256 -0.78 0.17 4.90
CA LYS A 256 -0.14 1.47 5.13
C LYS A 256 1.35 1.33 5.42
N VAL A 257 2.15 2.27 4.92
CA VAL A 257 3.57 2.43 5.29
C VAL A 257 3.70 3.76 6.02
N ASN A 258 4.23 3.79 7.24
CA ASN A 258 4.44 5.06 7.94
C ASN A 258 5.58 4.99 8.95
N ILE A 259 6.20 6.15 9.19
CA ILE A 259 7.16 6.40 10.27
C ILE A 259 6.45 7.30 11.28
N VAL A 260 6.38 6.84 12.53
CA VAL A 260 5.43 7.33 13.54
C VAL A 260 6.15 7.79 14.79
N HIS A 261 5.87 9.02 15.22
CA HIS A 261 6.24 9.49 16.55
C HIS A 261 5.60 8.58 17.62
N PRO A 262 6.32 8.12 18.67
CA PRO A 262 5.79 7.19 19.67
C PRO A 262 4.41 7.58 20.23
N LEU A 263 4.22 8.85 20.58
CA LEU A 263 2.95 9.37 21.13
C LEU A 263 1.76 9.35 20.14
N LYS A 264 2.02 9.18 18.84
CA LYS A 264 0.99 9.12 17.78
C LYS A 264 0.68 7.69 17.34
N LEU A 265 1.30 6.67 17.93
CA LEU A 265 1.05 5.27 17.58
C LEU A 265 -0.43 4.88 17.69
N ALA A 266 -1.13 5.34 18.74
CA ALA A 266 -2.56 5.13 18.88
C ALA A 266 -3.31 5.64 17.65
N GLN A 267 -3.15 6.92 17.31
CA GLN A 267 -3.81 7.54 16.15
C GLN A 267 -3.53 6.78 14.86
N GLU A 268 -2.30 6.30 14.69
CA GLU A 268 -1.90 5.58 13.48
C GLU A 268 -2.53 4.19 13.40
N PHE A 269 -2.61 3.45 14.50
CA PHE A 269 -3.37 2.21 14.54
C PHE A 269 -4.83 2.43 14.16
N HIS A 270 -5.48 3.45 14.74
CA HIS A 270 -6.87 3.81 14.39
C HIS A 270 -7.01 4.11 12.89
N SER A 271 -6.08 4.88 12.32
CA SER A 271 -6.09 5.18 10.88
C SER A 271 -6.04 3.93 10.00
N ILE A 272 -5.35 2.86 10.41
CA ILE A 272 -5.31 1.60 9.66
C ILE A 272 -6.63 0.81 9.82
N LEU A 273 -7.29 0.93 10.97
CA LEU A 273 -8.56 0.27 11.21
C LEU A 273 -9.69 0.88 10.39
N GLU A 274 -9.71 2.21 10.25
CA GLU A 274 -10.68 2.97 9.44
C GLU A 274 -10.60 2.65 7.93
N GLU A 275 -9.50 2.06 7.46
CA GLU A 275 -9.35 1.61 6.08
C GLU A 275 -10.16 0.32 5.83
N GLU A 276 -11.48 0.46 5.75
CA GLU A 276 -12.39 -0.66 5.51
C GLU A 276 -12.13 -1.30 4.14
N ILE A 277 -11.87 -2.61 4.15
CA ILE A 277 -11.69 -3.40 2.93
C ILE A 277 -13.08 -3.68 2.36
N ILE A 278 -13.33 -3.27 1.13
CA ILE A 278 -14.63 -3.46 0.46
C ILE A 278 -14.61 -4.64 -0.52
N ALA A 279 -13.42 -5.02 -0.98
CA ALA A 279 -13.22 -6.13 -1.89
C ALA A 279 -11.81 -6.71 -1.73
N THR A 280 -11.69 -7.99 -2.06
CA THR A 280 -10.45 -8.77 -2.06
C THR A 280 -10.22 -9.41 -3.43
N ASP A 281 -9.03 -9.98 -3.68
CA ASP A 281 -8.66 -10.59 -4.97
C ASP A 281 -8.98 -9.69 -6.19
N VAL A 282 -8.78 -8.37 -6.03
CA VAL A 282 -9.08 -7.40 -7.08
C VAL A 282 -8.02 -7.49 -8.18
N LYS A 283 -8.47 -7.78 -9.40
CA LYS A 283 -7.66 -7.74 -10.63
C LYS A 283 -8.33 -6.84 -11.64
N VAL A 284 -7.53 -6.03 -12.31
CA VAL A 284 -7.97 -5.05 -13.31
C VAL A 284 -7.31 -5.38 -14.63
N LYS A 285 -8.09 -5.48 -15.70
CA LYS A 285 -7.62 -5.53 -17.09
C LYS A 285 -8.09 -4.31 -17.84
N VAL A 286 -7.19 -3.55 -18.43
CA VAL A 286 -7.52 -2.40 -19.28
C VAL A 286 -7.29 -2.80 -20.73
N TYR A 287 -8.29 -2.57 -21.57
CA TYR A 287 -8.30 -2.90 -22.98
C TYR A 287 -8.29 -1.63 -23.81
N LEU A 288 -7.34 -1.58 -24.73
CA LEU A 288 -7.19 -0.55 -25.75
C LEU A 288 -7.29 -1.19 -27.14
N PRO A 289 -7.62 -0.41 -28.19
CA PRO A 289 -7.45 -0.85 -29.56
C PRO A 289 -5.99 -1.12 -29.90
N ASN A 290 -5.73 -2.03 -30.85
CA ASN A 290 -4.37 -2.40 -31.29
C ASN A 290 -3.52 -1.27 -31.89
N TYR A 291 -4.08 -0.09 -32.11
CA TYR A 291 -3.36 1.11 -32.55
C TYR A 291 -2.93 2.01 -31.38
N MET A 292 -3.22 1.61 -30.15
CA MET A 292 -2.84 2.26 -28.90
C MET A 292 -2.01 1.31 -28.04
N TYR A 293 -1.24 1.88 -27.12
CA TYR A 293 -0.38 1.14 -26.20
C TYR A 293 -0.31 1.84 -24.84
N PHE A 294 0.04 1.09 -23.80
CA PHE A 294 0.28 1.62 -22.46
C PHE A 294 1.69 2.18 -22.32
N VAL A 295 1.83 3.35 -21.70
CA VAL A 295 3.13 3.98 -21.50
C VAL A 295 3.80 3.38 -20.25
N HIS A 296 5.13 3.33 -20.24
CA HIS A 296 5.96 2.87 -19.12
C HIS A 296 5.95 1.35 -18.81
N GLU A 297 5.21 0.55 -19.57
CA GLU A 297 5.07 -0.91 -19.35
C GLU A 297 6.20 -1.78 -19.93
N GLY A 298 7.11 -1.21 -20.73
CA GLY A 298 8.17 -1.96 -21.39
C GLY A 298 7.72 -2.87 -22.55
N HIS A 299 6.41 -2.89 -22.85
CA HIS A 299 5.80 -3.57 -23.99
C HIS A 299 4.78 -2.68 -24.70
N THR A 300 4.40 -3.05 -25.92
CA THR A 300 3.43 -2.31 -26.75
C THR A 300 2.04 -2.96 -26.81
N ASP A 301 1.77 -3.94 -25.95
CA ASP A 301 0.50 -4.64 -25.94
C ASP A 301 -0.68 -3.70 -25.64
N SER A 302 -1.82 -4.00 -26.25
CA SER A 302 -3.06 -3.23 -26.12
C SER A 302 -3.92 -3.67 -24.93
N ILE A 303 -3.42 -4.60 -24.11
CA ILE A 303 -4.08 -5.09 -22.89
C ILE A 303 -3.10 -4.95 -21.72
N LEU A 304 -3.55 -4.31 -20.64
CA LEU A 304 -2.81 -4.17 -19.39
C LEU A 304 -3.49 -4.94 -18.28
N GLU A 305 -2.77 -5.80 -17.57
CA GLU A 305 -3.27 -6.50 -16.39
C GLU A 305 -2.56 -6.02 -15.12
N ARG A 306 -3.34 -5.79 -14.07
CA ARG A 306 -2.87 -5.38 -12.75
C ARG A 306 -3.57 -6.19 -11.66
N THR A 307 -2.79 -6.79 -10.78
CA THR A 307 -3.27 -7.37 -9.52
C THR A 307 -3.17 -6.29 -8.45
N ILE A 308 -4.33 -5.88 -7.92
CA ILE A 308 -4.43 -4.84 -6.89
C ILE A 308 -4.50 -5.45 -5.49
N GLY A 309 -5.10 -6.64 -5.35
CA GLY A 309 -5.25 -7.32 -4.06
C GLY A 309 -6.51 -6.85 -3.32
N SER A 310 -6.37 -6.42 -2.07
CA SER A 310 -7.48 -5.89 -1.28
C SER A 310 -7.64 -4.40 -1.50
N THR A 311 -8.88 -3.91 -1.59
CA THR A 311 -9.17 -2.51 -1.89
C THR A 311 -10.11 -1.89 -0.86
N THR A 312 -9.99 -0.57 -0.71
CA THR A 312 -10.88 0.26 0.11
C THR A 312 -11.69 1.19 -0.80
N HIS A 313 -12.63 1.95 -0.22
CA HIS A 313 -13.36 2.99 -0.96
C HIS A 313 -12.47 4.03 -1.64
N ASP A 314 -11.25 4.20 -1.14
CA ASP A 314 -10.32 5.25 -1.52
C ASP A 314 -9.23 4.74 -2.49
N THR A 315 -9.24 3.46 -2.89
CA THR A 315 -8.24 2.89 -3.80
C THR A 315 -8.38 3.48 -5.20
N VAL A 316 -7.28 4.03 -5.74
CA VAL A 316 -7.22 4.64 -7.08
C VAL A 316 -6.10 4.00 -7.89
N LEU A 317 -6.44 3.51 -9.08
CA LEU A 317 -5.48 3.08 -10.11
C LEU A 317 -5.48 4.11 -11.24
N THR A 318 -4.30 4.61 -11.60
CA THR A 318 -4.11 5.41 -12.81
C THR A 318 -3.32 4.63 -13.85
N VAL A 319 -3.61 4.88 -15.13
CA VAL A 319 -2.99 4.19 -16.27
C VAL A 319 -2.78 5.23 -17.37
N GLU A 320 -1.57 5.25 -17.93
CA GLU A 320 -1.22 6.10 -19.07
C GLU A 320 -1.21 5.28 -20.36
N PHE A 321 -1.71 5.88 -21.44
CA PHE A 321 -1.69 5.26 -22.75
C PHE A 321 -1.51 6.30 -23.85
N ASN A 322 -1.04 5.85 -25.01
CA ASN A 322 -0.80 6.70 -26.17
C ASN A 322 -1.17 5.96 -27.47
N VAL A 323 -1.22 6.70 -28.57
CA VAL A 323 -1.47 6.19 -29.92
C VAL A 323 -0.13 5.97 -30.61
N HIS A 324 0.00 4.87 -31.36
CA HIS A 324 1.20 4.67 -32.19
C HIS A 324 1.34 5.81 -33.21
N SER A 325 2.54 6.38 -33.34
CA SER A 325 2.81 7.52 -34.22
C SER A 325 2.37 7.26 -35.67
N SER A 326 2.50 6.03 -36.16
CA SER A 326 2.05 5.60 -37.49
C SER A 326 0.53 5.55 -37.68
N LYS A 327 -0.25 5.67 -36.61
CA LYS A 327 -1.71 5.53 -36.57
C LYS A 327 -2.45 6.81 -36.23
N ILE A 328 -1.75 7.91 -35.94
CA ILE A 328 -2.37 9.20 -35.57
C ILE A 328 -3.38 9.67 -36.63
N GLN A 329 -3.04 9.60 -37.91
CA GLN A 329 -3.94 10.04 -38.99
C GLN A 329 -5.20 9.16 -39.09
N ASP A 330 -5.08 7.86 -38.81
CA ASP A 330 -6.24 6.96 -38.76
C ASP A 330 -7.11 7.25 -37.54
N VAL A 331 -6.50 7.52 -36.39
CA VAL A 331 -7.21 7.92 -35.16
C VAL A 331 -7.95 9.24 -35.33
N LEU A 332 -7.39 10.23 -36.02
CA LEU A 332 -8.08 11.50 -36.30
C LEU A 332 -9.31 11.32 -37.21
N ARG A 333 -9.37 10.24 -38.00
CA ARG A 333 -10.58 9.86 -38.76
C ARG A 333 -11.64 9.22 -37.87
N HIS A 334 -11.24 8.66 -36.72
CA HIS A 334 -12.16 8.19 -35.69
C HIS A 334 -12.59 9.38 -34.81
N SER A 335 -13.89 9.57 -34.62
CA SER A 335 -14.39 10.65 -33.76
C SER A 335 -14.14 10.38 -32.27
N GLN A 336 -13.97 9.11 -31.89
CA GLN A 336 -13.80 8.68 -30.50
C GLN A 336 -12.88 7.44 -30.38
N LEU A 337 -12.16 7.36 -29.26
CA LEU A 337 -11.31 6.25 -28.85
C LEU A 337 -12.00 5.40 -27.77
N PRO A 338 -12.28 4.12 -27.99
CA PRO A 338 -12.82 3.26 -26.96
C PRO A 338 -11.74 2.82 -25.96
N VAL A 339 -12.08 2.81 -24.68
CA VAL A 339 -11.28 2.23 -23.59
C VAL A 339 -12.23 1.37 -22.76
N GLN A 340 -11.82 0.16 -22.42
CA GLN A 340 -12.64 -0.72 -21.59
C GLN A 340 -11.82 -1.26 -20.41
N VAL A 341 -12.42 -1.28 -19.22
CA VAL A 341 -11.81 -1.74 -17.98
C VAL A 341 -12.64 -2.90 -17.46
N HIS A 342 -12.00 -4.04 -17.24
CA HIS A 342 -12.58 -5.21 -16.62
C HIS A 342 -12.02 -5.33 -15.22
N MET A 343 -12.89 -5.49 -14.23
CA MET A 343 -12.52 -5.71 -12.85
C MET A 343 -13.10 -7.05 -12.40
N THR A 344 -12.27 -7.92 -11.84
CA THR A 344 -12.72 -9.12 -11.14
C THR A 344 -12.31 -9.03 -9.69
N TYR A 345 -13.23 -9.35 -8.77
CA TYR A 345 -12.98 -9.27 -7.35
C TYR A 345 -13.91 -10.16 -6.53
N ALA A 346 -13.57 -10.40 -5.28
CA ALA A 346 -14.41 -11.04 -4.29
C ALA A 346 -14.95 -9.99 -3.30
N LEU A 347 -16.25 -10.01 -3.06
CA LEU A 347 -16.91 -9.25 -2.01
C LEU A 347 -16.71 -9.93 -0.66
N LEU A 348 -16.89 -9.18 0.43
CA LEU A 348 -16.75 -9.71 1.78
C LEU A 348 -17.78 -10.80 2.14
N ASP A 349 -18.94 -10.80 1.46
CA ASP A 349 -19.96 -11.85 1.59
C ASP A 349 -19.62 -13.11 0.77
N GLY A 350 -18.43 -13.17 0.16
CA GLY A 350 -17.93 -14.28 -0.63
C GLY A 350 -18.38 -14.29 -2.10
N LYS A 351 -19.28 -13.39 -2.53
CA LYS A 351 -19.67 -13.29 -3.94
C LYS A 351 -18.47 -12.90 -4.79
N ARG A 352 -18.42 -13.44 -6.01
CA ARG A 352 -17.44 -13.00 -7.02
C ARG A 352 -18.12 -12.04 -7.98
N ALA A 353 -17.49 -10.89 -8.20
CA ALA A 353 -17.95 -9.87 -9.12
C ALA A 353 -17.05 -9.83 -10.35
N HIS A 354 -17.67 -9.56 -11.50
CA HIS A 354 -17.00 -9.15 -12.72
C HIS A 354 -17.69 -7.88 -13.22
N ARG A 355 -16.98 -6.75 -13.23
CA ARG A 355 -17.51 -5.45 -13.65
C ARG A 355 -16.77 -4.95 -14.88
N ILE A 356 -17.51 -4.53 -15.90
CA ILE A 356 -16.98 -4.02 -17.16
C ILE A 356 -17.40 -2.55 -17.29
N LEU A 357 -16.42 -1.66 -17.38
CA LEU A 357 -16.60 -0.25 -17.67
C LEU A 357 -16.16 0.02 -19.11
N SER A 358 -17.03 0.56 -19.95
CA SER A 358 -16.77 0.88 -21.35
C SER A 358 -16.96 2.37 -21.57
N HIS A 359 -15.88 3.08 -21.91
CA HIS A 359 -15.91 4.51 -22.20
C HIS A 359 -15.37 4.80 -23.60
N LYS A 360 -15.81 5.94 -24.14
CA LYS A 360 -15.30 6.49 -25.41
C LYS A 360 -14.78 7.90 -25.16
N ARG A 361 -13.54 8.18 -25.57
CA ARG A 361 -12.90 9.49 -25.43
C ARG A 361 -12.90 10.23 -26.77
N PRO A 362 -13.40 11.47 -26.85
CA PRO A 362 -13.39 12.23 -28.10
C PRO A 362 -11.96 12.50 -28.57
N VAL A 363 -11.78 12.59 -29.88
CA VAL A 363 -10.51 12.92 -30.52
C VAL A 363 -10.59 14.32 -31.09
N THR A 364 -9.52 15.10 -30.95
CA THR A 364 -9.40 16.44 -31.55
C THR A 364 -7.98 16.65 -32.08
N ASN A 365 -7.86 17.49 -33.12
CA ASN A 365 -6.60 18.06 -33.59
C ASN A 365 -6.40 19.52 -33.13
N ASP A 366 -7.34 20.06 -32.36
CA ASP A 366 -7.27 21.39 -31.75
C ASP A 366 -6.65 21.29 -30.34
N SER A 367 -5.48 21.89 -30.18
CA SER A 367 -4.77 21.95 -28.90
C SER A 367 -5.52 22.72 -27.84
N SER A 368 -6.29 23.76 -28.21
CA SER A 368 -7.05 24.57 -27.24
C SER A 368 -8.20 23.74 -26.65
N ALA A 369 -9.00 23.10 -27.51
CA ALA A 369 -10.05 22.18 -27.07
C ALA A 369 -9.49 21.00 -26.22
N ALA A 370 -8.31 20.50 -26.56
CA ALA A 370 -7.64 19.47 -25.75
C ALA A 370 -7.29 19.98 -24.35
N LEU A 371 -6.69 21.17 -24.26
CA LEU A 371 -6.34 21.82 -22.98
C LEU A 371 -7.57 22.12 -22.11
N GLU A 372 -8.65 22.60 -22.71
CA GLU A 372 -9.91 22.87 -22.01
C GLU A 372 -10.56 21.59 -21.43
N ALA A 373 -10.36 20.45 -22.07
CA ALA A 373 -10.90 19.16 -21.65
C ALA A 373 -10.06 18.47 -20.54
N ILE A 374 -8.90 19.02 -20.17
CA ILE A 374 -8.01 18.40 -19.17
C ILE A 374 -8.68 18.33 -17.79
N ASN A 375 -8.57 17.16 -17.17
CA ASN A 375 -8.87 16.99 -15.75
C ASN A 375 -7.56 17.02 -14.94
N LEU A 376 -7.28 18.18 -14.34
CA LEU A 376 -6.08 18.40 -13.54
C LEU A 376 -5.95 17.42 -12.38
N SER A 377 -7.05 17.07 -11.71
CA SER A 377 -7.00 16.15 -10.56
C SER A 377 -6.50 14.76 -10.95
N VAL A 378 -6.92 14.25 -12.11
CA VAL A 378 -6.45 12.95 -12.63
C VAL A 378 -4.98 13.03 -12.99
N LEU A 379 -4.56 14.12 -13.63
CA LEU A 379 -3.17 14.34 -14.01
C LEU A 379 -2.26 14.40 -12.79
N GLN A 380 -2.63 15.18 -11.77
CA GLN A 380 -1.88 15.33 -10.53
C GLN A 380 -1.72 14.01 -9.77
N ILE A 381 -2.81 13.23 -9.65
CA ILE A 381 -2.73 11.90 -9.04
C ILE A 381 -1.85 10.98 -9.86
N HIS A 382 -2.01 10.97 -11.19
CA HIS A 382 -1.23 10.10 -12.05
C HIS A 382 0.27 10.41 -11.95
N ILE A 383 0.67 11.67 -11.99
CA ILE A 383 2.08 12.10 -11.83
C ILE A 383 2.68 11.55 -10.54
N ALA A 384 1.98 11.76 -9.41
CA ALA A 384 2.44 11.29 -8.11
C ALA A 384 2.62 9.77 -8.12
N GLN A 385 1.62 9.04 -8.65
CA GLN A 385 1.64 7.58 -8.70
C GLN A 385 2.75 7.04 -9.62
N ILE A 386 2.85 7.54 -10.86
CA ILE A 386 3.81 7.03 -11.84
C ILE A 386 5.25 7.37 -11.48
N SER A 387 5.51 8.58 -10.99
CA SER A 387 6.86 9.00 -10.58
C SER A 387 7.35 8.15 -9.42
N ALA A 388 6.50 7.93 -8.41
CA ALA A 388 6.82 7.07 -7.29
C ALA A 388 6.99 5.61 -7.69
N HIS A 389 6.14 5.10 -8.57
CA HIS A 389 6.23 3.73 -9.07
C HIS A 389 7.57 3.48 -9.79
N LEU A 390 7.93 4.36 -10.72
CA LEU A 390 9.21 4.28 -11.45
C LEU A 390 10.41 4.40 -10.50
N ALA A 391 10.34 5.30 -9.52
CA ALA A 391 11.40 5.49 -8.54
C ALA A 391 11.62 4.23 -7.68
N ILE A 392 10.55 3.61 -7.18
CA ILE A 392 10.60 2.36 -6.39
C ILE A 392 11.16 1.19 -7.22
N GLU A 393 10.91 1.14 -8.52
CA GLU A 393 11.50 0.16 -9.44
C GLU A 393 13.00 0.41 -9.73
N GLY A 394 13.56 1.53 -9.26
CA GLY A 394 14.93 1.93 -9.54
C GLY A 394 15.09 2.71 -10.86
N ARG A 395 14.00 3.01 -11.58
CA ARG A 395 13.97 3.80 -12.83
C ARG A 395 13.95 5.30 -12.52
N VAL A 396 14.90 5.75 -11.70
CA VAL A 396 14.92 7.12 -11.12
C VAL A 396 15.03 8.21 -12.18
N ASP A 397 15.84 8.00 -13.21
CA ASP A 397 15.99 8.97 -14.31
C ASP A 397 14.67 9.16 -15.07
N GLU A 398 13.94 8.07 -15.29
CA GLU A 398 12.64 8.12 -15.94
C GLU A 398 11.58 8.78 -15.05
N ALA A 399 11.55 8.42 -13.76
CA ALA A 399 10.71 9.07 -12.76
C ALA A 399 10.91 10.59 -12.75
N THR A 400 12.17 11.03 -12.71
CA THR A 400 12.55 12.45 -12.70
C THR A 400 12.10 13.15 -13.98
N ARG A 401 12.29 12.51 -15.14
CA ARG A 401 11.86 13.06 -16.43
C ARG A 401 10.34 13.24 -16.49
N VAL A 402 9.58 12.22 -16.10
CA VAL A 402 8.11 12.26 -16.11
C VAL A 402 7.59 13.36 -15.19
N ALA A 403 8.14 13.43 -13.98
CA ALA A 403 7.83 14.46 -12.99
C ALA A 403 8.07 15.89 -13.54
N LEU A 404 9.20 16.14 -14.20
CA LEU A 404 9.53 17.44 -14.79
C LEU A 404 8.65 17.81 -16.00
N GLN A 405 8.46 16.88 -16.94
CA GLN A 405 7.64 17.12 -18.14
C GLN A 405 6.20 17.50 -17.77
N LEU A 406 5.68 16.86 -16.73
CA LEU A 406 4.31 17.09 -16.30
C LEU A 406 4.18 18.35 -15.43
N LYS A 407 5.23 18.75 -14.71
CA LYS A 407 5.33 20.08 -14.10
C LYS A 407 5.24 21.19 -15.15
N GLU A 408 5.98 21.07 -16.24
CA GLU A 408 5.92 22.02 -17.36
C GLU A 408 4.52 22.07 -18.00
N LEU A 409 3.87 20.91 -18.17
CA LEU A 409 2.51 20.83 -18.68
C LEU A 409 1.49 21.52 -17.74
N ILE A 410 1.60 21.31 -16.43
CA ILE A 410 0.71 21.97 -15.46
C ILE A 410 0.92 23.49 -15.49
N ALA A 411 2.18 23.95 -15.53
CA ALA A 411 2.48 25.38 -15.66
C ALA A 411 1.91 25.99 -16.95
N LEU A 412 1.84 25.23 -18.05
CA LEU A 412 1.17 25.65 -19.27
C LEU A 412 -0.35 25.73 -19.10
N ILE A 413 -0.96 24.74 -18.46
CA ILE A 413 -2.42 24.71 -18.23
C ILE A 413 -2.86 25.86 -17.33
N MET A 414 -2.08 26.22 -16.31
CA MET A 414 -2.40 27.33 -15.41
C MET A 414 -2.40 28.70 -16.09
N LYS A 415 -1.64 28.86 -17.19
CA LYS A 415 -1.64 30.09 -18.00
C LYS A 415 -2.86 30.21 -18.93
N HIS A 416 -3.70 29.19 -19.01
CA HIS A 416 -4.91 29.22 -19.83
C HIS A 416 -6.02 30.00 -19.10
N GLU A 417 -6.77 30.85 -19.82
CA GLU A 417 -7.80 31.75 -19.26
C GLU A 417 -8.79 31.06 -18.31
N LYS A 418 -9.10 29.79 -18.58
CA LYS A 418 -9.96 28.93 -17.75
C LYS A 418 -9.45 28.71 -16.32
N TYR A 419 -8.13 28.72 -16.12
CA TYR A 419 -7.47 28.41 -14.83
C TYR A 419 -6.70 29.60 -14.24
N GLU A 420 -6.61 30.72 -14.97
CA GLU A 420 -5.88 31.93 -14.58
C GLU A 420 -6.37 32.56 -13.26
N LEU A 421 -7.61 32.28 -12.85
CA LEU A 421 -8.20 32.72 -11.57
C LEU A 421 -7.94 31.75 -10.39
N CYS A 422 -7.18 30.67 -10.58
CA CYS A 422 -7.02 29.57 -9.62
C CYS A 422 -5.57 29.47 -9.09
N GLU A 423 -4.96 30.59 -8.71
CA GLU A 423 -3.56 30.62 -8.19
C GLU A 423 -3.37 29.74 -6.94
N GLU A 424 -4.33 29.72 -6.01
CA GLU A 424 -4.26 28.92 -4.77
C GLU A 424 -4.08 27.42 -5.04
N GLY A 425 -4.73 26.88 -6.08
CA GLY A 425 -4.64 25.45 -6.41
C GLY A 425 -3.30 25.03 -7.01
N TYR A 426 -2.59 25.96 -7.64
CA TYR A 426 -1.24 25.73 -8.18
C TYR A 426 -0.19 25.81 -7.08
N GLU A 427 -0.26 26.82 -6.20
CA GLU A 427 0.67 26.93 -5.07
C GLU A 427 0.58 25.72 -4.14
N ASP A 428 -0.62 25.27 -3.80
CA ASP A 428 -0.83 24.07 -2.99
C ASP A 428 -0.22 22.81 -3.61
N TRP A 429 -0.37 22.66 -4.92
CA TRP A 429 0.20 21.53 -5.67
C TRP A 429 1.72 21.62 -5.76
N GLU A 430 2.26 22.80 -6.07
CA GLU A 430 3.70 23.04 -6.18
C GLU A 430 4.37 22.82 -4.81
N ASN A 431 3.78 23.32 -3.72
CA ASN A 431 4.27 23.08 -2.36
C ASN A 431 4.26 21.59 -1.99
N SER A 432 3.26 20.84 -2.46
CA SER A 432 3.17 19.40 -2.23
C SER A 432 4.19 18.61 -3.07
N MET A 433 4.49 19.07 -4.29
CA MET A 433 5.31 18.32 -5.24
C MET A 433 6.78 18.75 -5.31
N SER A 434 7.13 19.98 -4.92
CA SER A 434 8.52 20.49 -4.92
C SER A 434 9.48 19.60 -4.14
N PRO A 435 9.16 19.17 -2.90
CA PRO A 435 10.04 18.28 -2.14
C PRO A 435 10.35 16.98 -2.89
N ILE A 436 9.35 16.43 -3.58
CA ILE A 436 9.46 15.19 -4.35
C ILE A 436 10.42 15.39 -5.54
N TYR A 437 10.30 16.51 -6.24
CA TYR A 437 11.16 16.83 -7.37
C TYR A 437 12.61 17.00 -6.92
N GLU A 438 12.84 17.74 -5.83
CA GLU A 438 14.16 17.98 -5.26
C GLU A 438 14.80 16.69 -4.77
N ASP A 439 14.05 15.84 -4.07
CA ASP A 439 14.53 14.55 -3.57
C ASP A 439 14.84 13.56 -4.70
N LEU A 440 13.97 13.47 -5.73
CA LEU A 440 14.23 12.64 -6.91
C LEU A 440 15.48 13.11 -7.66
N GLN A 441 15.67 14.41 -7.83
CA GLN A 441 16.86 14.97 -8.47
C GLN A 441 18.12 14.73 -7.64
N SER A 442 18.07 15.00 -6.33
CA SER A 442 19.16 14.75 -5.40
C SER A 442 19.59 13.29 -5.43
N TYR A 443 18.61 12.38 -5.40
CA TYR A 443 18.84 10.94 -5.47
C TYR A 443 19.41 10.51 -6.83
N GLY A 444 18.81 10.95 -7.94
CA GLY A 444 19.31 10.67 -9.28
C GLY A 444 20.75 11.14 -9.48
N ASN A 445 21.08 12.34 -8.98
CA ASN A 445 22.45 12.86 -8.99
C ASN A 445 23.40 12.03 -8.12
N SER A 446 22.94 11.55 -6.96
CA SER A 446 23.73 10.67 -6.10
C SER A 446 24.06 9.32 -6.75
N ILE A 447 23.13 8.75 -7.52
CA ILE A 447 23.35 7.51 -8.29
C ILE A 447 24.37 7.76 -9.40
N LYS A 448 24.24 8.87 -10.15
CA LYS A 448 25.17 9.21 -11.24
C LYS A 448 26.61 9.36 -10.76
N ARG A 449 26.83 10.00 -9.61
CA ARG A 449 28.15 10.12 -8.98
C ARG A 449 28.72 8.78 -8.49
N ARG A 450 27.88 7.79 -8.17
CA ARG A 450 28.30 6.47 -7.66
C ARG A 450 28.71 5.48 -8.76
N ASN A 451 28.31 5.72 -10.01
CA ASN A 451 28.75 4.87 -11.13
C ASN A 451 30.23 5.08 -11.50
N GLU A 452 30.94 6.02 -10.87
CA GLU A 452 32.37 6.30 -11.12
C GLU A 452 33.31 5.66 -10.08
N GLU A 453 32.83 5.17 -8.93
CA GLU A 453 33.62 4.49 -7.87
C GLU A 453 32.78 3.38 -7.16
N ALA A 454 33.16 2.10 -7.24
CA ALA A 454 32.42 0.90 -6.74
C ALA A 454 32.28 0.79 -5.19
N PRO A 455 31.52 -0.17 -4.57
CA PRO A 455 30.45 -1.08 -5.02
C PRO A 455 29.05 -0.76 -4.38
N ALA A 456 28.08 -1.65 -4.59
CA ALA A 456 26.63 -1.41 -4.70
C ALA A 456 25.77 -1.13 -3.42
N VAL A 457 24.64 -0.47 -3.68
CA VAL A 457 23.36 -0.34 -2.92
C VAL A 457 23.32 0.49 -1.62
N LYS A 458 23.24 1.82 -1.75
CA LYS A 458 22.37 2.61 -0.85
C LYS A 458 21.09 2.99 -1.60
N GLY A 459 20.04 2.19 -1.35
CA GLY A 459 18.66 2.44 -1.77
C GLY A 459 18.06 3.71 -1.12
N PHE A 460 16.74 3.87 -1.19
CA PHE A 460 16.05 4.97 -0.52
C PHE A 460 16.35 5.00 0.99
N THR A 461 16.34 6.20 1.59
CA THR A 461 16.21 6.31 3.05
C THR A 461 14.79 5.95 3.47
N ASP A 462 14.56 5.71 4.75
CA ASP A 462 13.21 5.43 5.25
C ASP A 462 12.23 6.58 4.97
N GLU A 463 12.63 7.83 5.14
CA GLU A 463 11.77 8.98 4.85
C GLU A 463 11.45 9.10 3.36
N MET A 464 12.43 8.88 2.48
CA MET A 464 12.19 8.84 1.05
C MET A 464 11.26 7.69 0.67
N ALA A 465 11.46 6.51 1.24
CA ALA A 465 10.60 5.35 1.00
C ALA A 465 9.16 5.61 1.44
N LYS A 466 8.96 6.15 2.66
CA LYS A 466 7.65 6.57 3.17
C LYS A 466 6.96 7.53 2.19
N MET A 467 7.66 8.57 1.75
CA MET A 467 7.13 9.53 0.78
C MET A 467 6.72 8.84 -0.52
N MET A 468 7.58 8.00 -1.10
CA MET A 468 7.29 7.30 -2.35
C MET A 468 6.09 6.35 -2.22
N PHE A 469 5.97 5.59 -1.12
CA PHE A 469 4.81 4.74 -0.89
C PHE A 469 3.52 5.54 -0.73
N HIS A 470 3.56 6.72 -0.10
CA HIS A 470 2.39 7.61 0.01
C HIS A 470 1.97 8.16 -1.35
N LEU A 471 2.92 8.56 -2.18
CA LEU A 471 2.66 9.08 -3.53
C LEU A 471 2.14 8.01 -4.49
N LYS A 472 2.66 6.79 -4.39
CA LYS A 472 2.15 5.65 -5.14
C LYS A 472 0.69 5.34 -4.81
N LYS A 473 0.25 5.69 -3.59
CA LYS A 473 -1.14 5.58 -3.12
C LYS A 473 -1.90 6.91 -3.14
N ALA A 474 -1.40 7.92 -3.86
CA ALA A 474 -2.05 9.21 -3.98
C ALA A 474 -3.50 9.05 -4.46
N LYS A 475 -4.39 9.83 -3.85
CA LYS A 475 -5.84 9.80 -4.07
C LYS A 475 -6.42 11.20 -3.98
N ASN A 476 -7.63 11.41 -4.49
CA ASN A 476 -8.33 12.72 -4.49
C ASN A 476 -8.39 13.40 -3.12
N ARG A 477 -8.34 12.64 -2.01
CA ARG A 477 -8.34 13.17 -0.63
C ARG A 477 -7.07 13.93 -0.25
N VAL A 478 -5.92 13.65 -0.87
CA VAL A 478 -4.68 14.43 -0.70
C VAL A 478 -4.93 15.90 -1.06
N MET A 479 -5.80 16.16 -2.04
CA MET A 479 -6.20 17.52 -2.43
C MET A 479 -7.37 18.10 -1.63
N LYS A 480 -8.11 17.30 -0.86
CA LYS A 480 -9.20 17.79 0.02
C LYS A 480 -8.74 18.16 1.43
N LYS A 481 -7.72 17.47 1.98
CA LYS A 481 -7.19 17.80 3.33
C LYS A 481 -6.51 19.18 3.37
N LEU A 482 -6.02 19.69 2.24
CA LEU A 482 -5.49 21.05 2.10
C LEU A 482 -6.57 22.14 2.24
N LYS A 483 -7.86 21.83 2.03
CA LYS A 483 -8.96 22.80 2.24
C LYS A 483 -9.38 23.00 3.70
N HIS A 484 -8.96 22.13 4.62
CA HIS A 484 -9.44 22.15 6.02
C HIS A 484 -8.37 22.58 7.03
N GLN A 485 -7.16 22.95 6.57
CA GLN A 485 -6.13 23.57 7.43
C GLN A 485 -6.01 25.09 7.22
N SER A 486 -6.87 25.67 6.37
CA SER A 486 -6.93 27.10 6.07
C SER A 486 -8.23 27.74 6.58
N GLY A 487 -8.84 27.15 7.62
CA GLY A 487 -10.04 27.65 8.30
C GLY A 487 -9.78 27.96 9.76
#